data_AF-A0A9D8FDQ6-F1
#
_entry.id   AF-A0A9D8FDQ6-F1
#
_cell.length_a   1.000
_cell.length_b   1.000
_cell.length_c   1.000
_cell.angle_alpha   90.00
_cell.angle_beta   90.00
_cell.angle_gamma   90.00
#
_symmetry.space_group_name_H-M   'P 1'
#
loop_
_entity.id
_entity.type
_entity.pdbx_description
1 polymer ?
#
loop_
_entity_poly.entity_id
_entity_poly.type
_entity_poly.pdbx_seq_one_letter_code
_entity_poly.pdbx_strand_id
1 'polypeptide(L)' 'MMDYKDSVLKESSQVLDYILKDKLTEEDKDRITKDSIDNFNNHVNPGWLKYRKSVSTDATFVEWADS' A
#
# COMPACT_ATOMS: atom_id res chain seq x y z
N MET A 1 0.12 6.38 -24.52
CA MET A 1 -0.29 6.99 -23.25
C MET A 1 -1.53 6.23 -22.81
N MET A 2 -1.50 5.55 -21.65
CA MET A 2 -2.70 4.89 -21.14
C MET A 2 -3.73 5.98 -20.85
N ASP A 3 -4.99 5.76 -21.22
CA ASP A 3 -6.06 6.71 -20.89
C ASP A 3 -6.18 6.85 -19.36
N TYR A 4 -6.51 8.05 -18.87
CA TYR A 4 -6.61 8.31 -17.43
C TYR A 4 -7.65 7.39 -16.78
N LYS A 5 -8.81 7.20 -17.43
CA LYS A 5 -9.85 6.31 -16.92
C LYS A 5 -9.35 4.87 -16.84
N ASP A 6 -8.62 4.41 -17.84
CA ASP A 6 -8.04 3.07 -17.85
C ASP A 6 -7.01 2.88 -16.73
N SER A 7 -6.21 3.90 -16.42
CA SER A 7 -5.26 3.84 -15.29
C SER A 7 -5.97 3.72 -13.94
N VAL A 8 -7.03 4.52 -13.72
CA VAL A 8 -7.83 4.50 -12.49
C VAL A 8 -8.53 3.15 -12.33
N LEU A 9 -9.14 2.62 -13.41
CA LEU A 9 -9.77 1.31 -13.38
C LEU A 9 -8.78 0.20 -13.07
N LYS A 10 -7.59 0.25 -13.68
CA LYS A 10 -6.53 -0.74 -13.44
C LYS A 10 -6.07 -0.73 -11.99
N GLU A 11 -5.78 0.46 -11.43
CA GLU A 11 -5.33 0.59 -10.05
C GLU A 11 -6.41 0.17 -9.05
N SER A 12 -7.66 0.60 -9.26
CA SER A 12 -8.79 0.22 -8.41
C SER A 12 -9.05 -1.29 -8.44
N SER A 13 -8.97 -1.92 -9.62
CA SER A 13 -9.15 -3.36 -9.76
C SER A 13 -8.04 -4.13 -9.04
N GLN A 14 -6.80 -3.64 -9.13
CA GLN A 14 -5.67 -4.25 -8.44
C GLN A 14 -5.82 -4.20 -6.91
N VAL A 15 -6.27 -3.07 -6.37
CA VAL A 15 -6.53 -2.95 -4.93
C VAL A 15 -7.67 -3.89 -4.50
N LEU A 16 -8.73 -3.99 -5.30
CA LEU A 16 -9.82 -4.94 -5.05
C LEU A 16 -9.32 -6.39 -5.07
N ASP A 17 -8.45 -6.75 -6.00
CA ASP A 17 -7.85 -8.08 -6.07
C ASP A 17 -7.04 -8.41 -4.80
N TYR A 18 -6.34 -7.44 -4.20
CA TYR A 18 -5.69 -7.64 -2.90
C TYR A 18 -6.72 -7.97 -1.81
N ILE A 19 -7.79 -7.19 -1.73
CA ILE A 19 -8.86 -7.33 -0.73
C ILE A 19 -9.54 -8.69 -0.80
N LEU A 20 -9.67 -9.26 -1.99
CA LEU A 20 -10.36 -10.54 -2.21
C LEU A 20 -9.47 -11.78 -2.05
N LYS A 21 -8.14 -11.62 -1.93
CA LYS A 21 -7.21 -12.74 -1.77
C LYS A 21 -7.20 -13.27 -0.33
N ASP A 22 -7.23 -14.59 -0.17
CA ASP A 22 -6.99 -15.24 1.13
C ASP A 22 -5.55 -15.05 1.62
N LYS A 23 -4.58 -14.95 0.69
CA LYS A 23 -3.16 -14.76 0.97
C LYS A 23 -2.52 -13.80 -0.02
N LEU A 24 -1.67 -12.92 0.48
CA LEU A 24 -0.84 -12.03 -0.33
C LEU A 24 0.53 -12.66 -0.59
N THR A 25 1.06 -12.49 -1.81
CA THR A 25 2.46 -12.83 -2.10
C THR A 25 3.40 -11.79 -1.47
N GLU A 26 4.70 -12.09 -1.42
CA GLU A 26 5.68 -11.10 -0.95
C GLU A 26 5.74 -9.89 -1.88
N GLU A 27 5.57 -10.08 -3.19
CA GLU A 27 5.48 -8.97 -4.15
C GLU A 27 4.25 -8.08 -3.92
N ASP A 28 3.12 -8.67 -3.54
CA ASP A 28 1.93 -7.90 -3.17
C ASP A 28 2.21 -7.03 -1.94
N LYS A 29 2.83 -7.59 -0.90
CA LYS A 29 3.16 -6.88 0.34
C LYS A 29 4.19 -5.77 0.13
N ASP A 30 5.23 -6.04 -0.65
CA ASP A 30 6.26 -5.05 -1.02
C ASP A 30 5.64 -3.87 -1.75
N ARG A 31 4.75 -4.17 -2.70
CA ARG A 31 4.06 -3.13 -3.47
C ARG A 31 3.11 -2.32 -2.60
N ILE A 32 2.26 -2.96 -1.79
CA ILE A 32 1.36 -2.27 -0.86
C ILE A 32 2.15 -1.35 0.07
N THR A 33 3.30 -1.82 0.57
CA THR A 33 4.17 -1.02 1.44
C THR A 33 4.69 0.21 0.72
N LYS A 34 5.23 0.04 -0.49
CA LYS A 34 5.76 1.14 -1.30
C LYS A 34 4.68 2.16 -1.66
N ASP A 35 3.54 1.69 -2.16
CA ASP A 35 2.43 2.54 -2.59
C ASP A 35 1.84 3.27 -1.37
N SER A 36 1.75 2.62 -0.21
CA SER A 36 1.33 3.27 1.03
C SER A 36 2.28 4.37 1.48
N ILE A 37 3.60 4.15 1.45
CA ILE A 37 4.58 5.18 1.82
C ILE A 37 4.44 6.41 0.91
N ASP A 38 4.35 6.20 -0.40
CA ASP A 38 4.21 7.28 -1.36
C ASP A 38 2.89 8.05 -1.14
N ASN A 39 1.77 7.34 -1.03
CA ASN A 39 0.45 7.92 -0.79
C ASN A 39 0.38 8.68 0.54
N PHE A 40 0.99 8.17 1.62
CA PHE A 40 1.04 8.89 2.88
C PHE A 40 1.86 10.18 2.77
N ASN A 41 2.96 10.20 2.00
CA ASN A 41 3.77 11.39 1.82
C ASN A 41 3.10 12.44 0.92
N ASN A 42 2.42 12.00 -0.14
CA ASN A 42 1.95 12.88 -1.21
C ASN A 42 0.46 13.22 -1.13
N HIS A 43 -0.35 12.36 -0.49
CA HIS A 43 -1.81 12.42 -0.59
C HIS A 43 -2.56 12.30 0.74
N VAL A 44 -1.90 11.95 1.85
CA VAL A 44 -2.52 11.85 3.18
C VAL A 44 -1.85 12.78 4.21
N ASN A 45 -0.72 12.39 4.79
CA ASN A 45 0.05 13.21 5.73
C ASN A 45 1.46 12.63 5.98
N PRO A 46 2.55 13.29 5.52
CA PRO A 46 3.92 12.80 5.72
C PRO A 46 4.35 12.77 7.19
N GLY A 47 3.72 13.58 8.06
CA GLY A 47 3.99 13.59 9.50
C GLY A 47 3.71 12.23 10.16
N TRP A 48 2.80 11.44 9.60
CA TRP A 48 2.41 10.18 10.20
C TRP A 48 3.52 9.11 10.11
N LEU A 49 4.25 9.07 8.99
CA LEU A 49 5.42 8.21 8.84
C LEU A 49 6.57 8.63 9.76
N LYS A 50 6.76 9.94 9.97
CA LYS A 50 7.78 10.45 10.91
C LYS A 50 7.47 10.02 12.34
N TYR A 51 6.21 10.14 12.76
CA TYR A 51 5.80 9.65 14.07
C TYR A 51 6.04 8.15 14.22
N ARG A 52 5.60 7.33 13.26
CA ARG A 52 5.75 5.87 13.36
C ARG A 52 7.22 5.44 13.48
N LYS A 53 8.12 6.09 12.73
CA LYS A 53 9.57 5.90 12.81
C LYS A 53 10.17 6.31 14.16
N SER A 54 9.54 7.24 14.89
CA SER A 54 10.03 7.66 16.21
C SER A 54 9.71 6.65 17.32
N VAL A 55 8.75 5.74 17.09
CA VAL A 55 8.26 4.77 18.08
C VAL A 55 8.45 3.31 17.66
N SER A 56 9.01 3.03 16.49
CA SER A 56 9.23 1.67 15.97
C SER A 56 10.52 1.56 15.15
N THR A 57 11.18 0.41 15.24
CA THR A 57 12.30 0.01 14.35
C THR A 57 11.81 -0.45 12.98
N ASP A 58 10.57 -0.93 12.90
CA ASP A 58 9.92 -1.26 11.64
C ASP A 58 8.67 -0.39 11.47
N ALA A 59 8.82 0.64 10.64
CA ALA A 59 7.78 1.64 10.47
C ALA A 59 6.75 1.23 9.41
N THR A 60 6.92 0.14 8.67
CA THR A 60 5.99 -0.23 7.59
C THR A 60 6.02 -1.72 7.31
N PHE A 61 4.91 -2.40 7.59
CA PHE A 61 4.71 -3.81 7.28
C PHE A 61 3.23 -4.07 6.95
N VAL A 62 2.94 -5.22 6.34
CA VAL A 62 1.58 -5.63 5.93
C VAL A 62 1.16 -6.86 6.74
N GLU A 63 0.06 -6.74 7.47
CA GLU A 63 -0.66 -7.85 8.09
C GLU A 63 -1.90 -8.13 7.26
N TRP A 64 -2.13 -9.39 6.87
CA TRP A 64 -3.26 -9.77 6.01
C TRP A 64 -4.03 -10.99 6.50
N ALA A 65 -3.32 -11.96 7.05
CA ALA A 65 -3.91 -13.12 7.69
C ALA A 65 -3.05 -13.48 8.91
N ASP A 66 -3.70 -13.98 9.96
CA ASP A 66 -3.02 -14.63 11.07
C ASP A 66 -2.33 -15.89 10.52
N SER A 67 -1.00 -15.86 10.45
CA SER A 67 -0.17 -17.02 10.12
C SER A 67 0.02 -17.92 11.33
#